data_AF-A0A1I2D1X1-F1
#
_entry.id   AF-A0A1I2D1X1-F1
#
_cell.length_a   1.000
_cell.length_b   1.000
_cell.length_c   1.000
_cell.angle_alpha   90.00
_cell.angle_beta   90.00
_cell.angle_gamma   90.00
#
_symmetry.space_group_name_H-M   'P 1'
#
loop_
_entity.id
_entity.type
_entity.pdbx_description
1 polymer ?
#
loop_
_entity_poly.entity_id
_entity_poly.type
_entity_poly.pdbx_seq_one_letter_code
_entity_poly.pdbx_strand_id
1 'polypeptide(L)'
;MTSLRPTGYRNYTADGTYWTVRKSGDTFWVLRIDPSGGEYTTVEVWGGYHRAGAAGGAAAQLAYGQAMHDAGERFRSLLHDSLEDAGLGVPAPSKPAVPPSQAPKTVHSDEELSDDDLTGETPN
;
A
#
# COMPACT_ATOMS: atom_id res chain seq x y z
N MET A 1 9.21 14.88 7.43
CA MET A 1 10.31 14.44 8.31
C MET A 1 10.43 12.93 8.20
N THR A 2 11.31 12.46 7.33
CA THR A 2 11.52 11.02 7.10
C THR A 2 12.45 10.51 8.19
N SER A 3 11.90 9.81 9.18
CA SER A 3 12.73 9.10 10.16
C SER A 3 13.50 8.01 9.42
N LEU A 4 14.78 8.25 9.16
CA LEU A 4 15.73 7.26 8.67
C LEU A 4 15.87 6.22 9.78
N ARG A 5 15.03 5.17 9.72
CA ARG A 5 15.14 4.03 10.63
C ARG A 5 16.56 3.49 10.50
N PRO A 6 17.29 3.23 11.61
CA PRO A 6 18.63 2.71 11.56
C PRO A 6 18.67 1.44 10.71
N THR A 7 19.44 1.49 9.61
CA THR A 7 19.66 0.37 8.68
C THR A 7 20.61 -0.65 9.31
N GLY A 8 20.26 -1.16 10.48
CA GLY A 8 20.78 -2.43 10.96
C GLY A 8 19.96 -3.56 10.36
N TYR A 9 20.53 -4.76 10.28
CA TYR A 9 19.85 -6.03 10.01
C TYR A 9 18.77 -6.38 11.07
N ARG A 10 17.86 -5.44 11.36
CA ARG A 10 16.93 -5.43 12.51
C ARG A 10 15.46 -5.54 12.11
N ASN A 11 15.10 -5.28 10.86
CA ASN A 11 13.74 -5.37 10.36
C ASN A 11 13.66 -6.63 9.48
N TYR A 12 13.12 -7.72 10.01
CA TYR A 12 13.06 -9.00 9.29
C TYR A 12 11.80 -9.11 8.41
N THR A 13 10.99 -8.05 8.36
CA THR A 13 9.72 -7.95 7.64
C THR A 13 9.50 -6.51 7.19
N ALA A 14 8.68 -6.29 6.16
CA ALA A 14 8.41 -4.97 5.58
C ALA A 14 7.71 -4.00 6.56
N ASP A 15 6.94 -4.53 7.51
CA ASP A 15 6.29 -3.73 8.56
C ASP A 15 7.22 -3.37 9.73
N GLY A 16 8.46 -3.89 9.74
CA GLY A 16 9.45 -3.61 10.79
C GLY A 16 9.35 -4.50 12.03
N THR A 17 8.51 -5.53 11.99
CA THR A 17 8.42 -6.54 13.05
C THR A 17 9.45 -7.66 12.86
N TYR A 18 9.54 -8.58 13.82
CA TYR A 18 10.39 -9.77 13.67
C TYR A 18 9.94 -10.96 14.51
N TRP A 19 10.19 -12.16 14.01
CA TRP A 19 9.97 -13.41 14.74
C TRP A 19 11.11 -13.72 15.70
N THR A 20 10.78 -14.16 16.91
CA THR A 20 11.74 -14.50 17.96
C THR A 20 11.22 -15.60 18.86
N VAL A 21 12.10 -16.08 19.74
CA VAL A 21 11.78 -17.08 20.76
C VAL A 21 11.97 -16.47 22.14
N ARG A 22 10.98 -16.63 23.03
CA ARG A 22 11.09 -16.28 24.45
C ARG A 22 10.80 -17.50 25.32
N LYS A 23 11.63 -17.73 26.33
CA LYS A 23 11.39 -18.78 27.32
C LYS A 23 10.49 -18.25 28.43
N SER A 24 9.43 -18.99 28.76
CA SER A 24 8.58 -18.76 29.92
C SER A 24 8.30 -20.10 30.60
N GLY A 25 8.76 -20.26 31.84
CA GLY A 25 8.81 -21.57 32.51
C GLY A 25 9.58 -22.59 31.66
N ASP A 26 8.94 -23.75 31.42
CA ASP A 26 9.51 -24.84 30.60
C ASP A 26 9.12 -24.77 29.12
N THR A 27 8.49 -23.67 28.69
CA THR A 27 8.01 -23.50 27.31
C THR A 27 8.80 -22.41 26.59
N PHE A 28 9.18 -22.70 25.35
CA PHE A 28 9.77 -21.77 24.40
C PHE A 28 8.67 -21.27 23.46
N TRP A 29 8.28 -20.01 23.61
CA TRP A 29 7.23 -19.36 22.84
C TRP A 29 7.82 -18.68 21.61
N VAL A 30 7.24 -18.95 20.44
CA VAL A 30 7.53 -18.25 19.19
C VAL A 30 6.57 -17.08 19.06
N LEU A 31 7.14 -15.89 18.93
CA LEU A 31 6.45 -14.62 19.04
C LEU A 31 6.89 -13.69 17.92
N ARG A 32 6.01 -12.81 17.48
CA ARG A 32 6.33 -11.68 16.62
C ARG A 32 6.32 -10.40 17.45
N ILE A 33 7.38 -9.62 17.31
CA ILE A 33 7.62 -8.42 18.11
C ILE A 33 7.66 -7.19 17.21
N ASP A 34 7.01 -6.12 17.66
CA ASP A 34 7.15 -4.78 17.09
C ASP A 34 8.08 -3.92 17.97
N PRO A 35 9.20 -3.41 17.43
CA PRO A 35 10.13 -2.53 18.14
C PRO A 35 9.83 -1.02 17.96
N SER A 36 8.76 -0.64 17.25
CA SER A 36 8.56 0.72 16.73
C SER A 36 8.29 1.81 17.78
N GLY A 37 8.00 1.46 19.03
CA GLY A 37 7.71 2.39 20.12
C GLY A 37 8.82 2.55 21.18
N GLY A 38 10.01 2.00 20.97
CA GLY A 38 11.05 1.89 22.02
C GLY A 38 10.76 0.78 23.05
N GLU A 39 9.53 0.32 23.11
CA GLU A 39 9.11 -0.90 23.78
C GLU A 39 9.06 -2.06 22.77
N TYR A 40 9.36 -3.28 23.26
CA TYR A 40 9.24 -4.50 22.47
C TYR A 40 7.86 -5.12 22.71
N THR A 41 6.88 -4.74 21.90
CA THR A 41 5.50 -5.20 22.06
C THR A 41 5.30 -6.50 21.31
N THR A 42 4.60 -7.46 21.94
CA THR A 42 4.20 -8.68 21.24
C THR A 42 2.98 -8.39 20.38
N VAL A 43 3.12 -8.58 19.07
CA VAL A 43 2.02 -8.39 18.11
C VAL A 43 1.39 -9.71 17.70
N GLU A 44 2.12 -10.81 17.85
CA GLU A 44 1.61 -12.15 17.50
C GLU A 44 2.26 -13.22 18.37
N VAL A 45 1.47 -14.23 18.75
CA VAL A 45 1.94 -15.46 19.41
C VAL A 45 1.64 -16.61 18.47
N TRP A 46 2.67 -17.28 17.96
CA TRP A 46 2.48 -18.41 17.06
C TRP A 46 2.23 -19.71 17.82
N GLY A 47 3.00 -19.97 18.87
CA GLY A 47 2.89 -21.22 19.63
C GLY A 47 4.07 -21.52 20.54
N GLY A 48 3.87 -22.50 21.43
CA GLY A 48 4.84 -22.93 22.43
C GLY A 48 5.47 -24.28 22.12
N TYR A 49 6.75 -24.44 22.46
CA TYR A 49 7.54 -25.65 22.25
C TYR A 49 8.25 -26.06 23.55
N HIS A 50 8.44 -27.36 23.75
CA HIS A 50 9.24 -27.87 24.87
C HIS A 50 10.76 -27.82 24.61
N ARG A 51 11.19 -27.60 23.37
CA ARG A 51 12.62 -27.58 22.98
C ARG A 51 12.97 -26.27 22.28
N ALA A 52 14.06 -25.65 22.73
CA ALA A 52 14.58 -24.40 22.16
C ALA A 52 14.83 -24.50 20.65
N GLY A 53 15.45 -25.59 20.20
CA GLY A 53 15.76 -25.80 18.78
C GLY A 53 14.51 -25.90 17.89
N ALA A 54 13.42 -26.48 18.39
CA ALA A 54 12.16 -26.57 17.64
C ALA A 54 11.51 -25.19 17.51
N ALA A 55 11.44 -24.41 18.60
CA ALA A 55 10.97 -23.03 18.56
C ALA A 55 11.83 -22.15 17.64
N GLY A 56 13.16 -22.29 17.72
CA GLY A 56 14.08 -21.54 16.88
C GLY A 56 13.92 -21.85 15.39
N GLY A 57 13.79 -23.14 15.05
CA GLY A 57 13.50 -23.56 13.67
C GLY A 57 12.18 -23.01 13.15
N ALA A 58 11.13 -23.05 13.96
CA ALA A 58 9.83 -22.49 13.60
C ALA A 58 9.88 -20.96 13.42
N ALA A 59 10.51 -20.24 14.33
CA ALA A 59 10.71 -18.79 14.20
C ALA A 59 11.48 -18.45 12.92
N ALA A 60 12.52 -19.22 12.57
CA ALA A 60 13.29 -19.02 11.35
C ALA A 60 12.46 -19.29 10.09
N GLN A 61 11.64 -20.35 10.08
CA GLN A 61 10.74 -20.66 8.96
C GLN A 61 9.68 -19.57 8.77
N LEU A 62 9.08 -19.07 9.86
CA LEU A 62 8.12 -17.98 9.81
C LEU A 62 8.76 -16.69 9.29
N ALA A 63 9.94 -16.34 9.80
CA ALA A 63 10.69 -15.19 9.31
C ALA A 63 11.00 -15.30 7.82
N TYR A 64 11.46 -16.48 7.36
CA TYR A 64 11.76 -16.71 5.96
C TYR A 64 10.52 -16.61 5.06
N GLY A 65 9.42 -17.28 5.45
CA GLY A 65 8.18 -17.25 4.68
C GLY A 65 7.62 -15.84 4.54
N GLN A 66 7.68 -15.05 5.62
CA GLN A 66 7.25 -13.67 5.60
C GLN A 66 8.17 -12.78 4.75
N ALA A 67 9.49 -12.93 4.88
CA ALA A 67 10.44 -12.18 4.06
C ALA A 67 10.25 -12.47 2.55
N MET A 68 9.96 -13.72 2.18
CA MET A 68 9.66 -14.10 0.80
C MET A 68 8.36 -13.47 0.28
N HIS A 69 7.31 -13.46 1.12
CA HIS A 69 6.05 -12.79 0.79
C HIS A 69 6.26 -11.29 0.56
N ASP A 70 6.93 -10.62 1.50
CA ASP A 70 7.20 -9.18 1.43
C ASP A 70 8.08 -8.82 0.22
N ALA A 71 9.07 -9.65 -0.10
CA ALA A 71 9.89 -9.49 -1.29
C ALA A 71 9.06 -9.63 -2.58
N GLY A 72 8.12 -10.59 -2.61
CA GLY A 72 7.18 -10.80 -3.71
C GLY A 72 6.28 -9.57 -3.94
N GLU A 73 5.68 -9.04 -2.89
CA GLU A 73 4.85 -7.83 -2.97
C GLU A 73 5.65 -6.61 -3.41
N ARG A 74 6.86 -6.42 -2.88
CA ARG A 74 7.75 -5.34 -3.31
C ARG A 74 8.13 -5.47 -4.79
N PHE A 75 8.46 -6.67 -5.24
CA PHE A 75 8.78 -6.93 -6.64
C PHE A 75 7.58 -6.63 -7.54
N ARG A 76 6.38 -7.06 -7.14
CA ARG A 76 5.14 -6.80 -7.86
C ARG A 76 4.87 -5.30 -8.01
N SER A 77 5.02 -4.53 -6.93
CA SER A 77 4.86 -3.08 -6.96
C SER A 77 5.85 -2.44 -7.93
N LEU A 78 7.14 -2.74 -7.81
CA LEU A 78 8.17 -2.18 -8.69
C LEU A 78 7.94 -2.54 -10.16
N LEU A 79 7.48 -3.77 -10.43
CA LEU A 79 7.12 -4.18 -11.78
C LEU A 79 5.94 -3.37 -12.31
N HIS A 80 4.91 -3.14 -11.49
CA HIS A 80 3.76 -2.32 -11.88
C HIS A 80 4.19 -0.89 -12.20
N ASP A 81 4.97 -0.26 -11.31
CA ASP A 81 5.48 1.10 -11.50
C ASP A 81 6.32 1.21 -12.78
N SER A 82 7.17 0.20 -13.04
CA SER A 82 8.02 0.16 -14.24
C SER A 82 7.22 -0.03 -15.53
N LEU A 83 6.14 -0.83 -15.49
CA LEU A 83 5.26 -1.00 -16.64
C LEU A 83 4.46 0.26 -16.92
N GLU A 84 4.00 0.96 -15.88
CA GLU A 84 3.32 2.24 -16.01
C GLU A 84 4.23 3.31 -16.64
N ASP A 85 5.47 3.44 -16.16
CA ASP A 85 6.48 4.36 -16.71
C ASP A 85 6.81 4.06 -18.19
N ALA A 86 6.85 2.78 -18.56
CA ALA A 86 7.06 2.35 -19.94
C ALA A 86 5.82 2.53 -20.85
N GLY A 87 4.68 2.99 -20.32
CA GLY A 87 3.42 3.08 -21.05
C GLY A 87 2.76 1.72 -21.36
N LEU A 88 3.24 0.66 -20.71
CA LEU A 88 2.72 -0.72 -20.79
C LEU A 88 1.85 -1.07 -19.57
N GLY A 89 1.46 -0.07 -18.78
CA GLY A 89 0.53 -0.21 -17.67
C GLY A 89 -0.80 -0.79 -18.13
N VAL A 90 -1.58 -1.31 -17.18
CA VAL A 90 -2.91 -1.89 -17.48
C VAL A 90 -3.75 -0.82 -18.19
N PRO A 91 -4.20 -1.06 -19.44
CA PRO A 91 -4.97 -0.06 -20.17
C PRO A 91 -6.24 0.25 -19.38
N ALA A 92 -6.60 1.54 -19.32
CA ALA A 92 -7.84 1.97 -18.69
C ALA A 92 -9.00 1.11 -19.22
N PRO A 93 -9.89 0.61 -18.33
CA PRO A 93 -11.01 -0.20 -18.76
C PRO A 93 -11.76 0.55 -19.86
N SER A 94 -11.99 -0.10 -21.00
CA SER A 94 -12.72 0.49 -22.11
C SER A 94 -14.06 0.97 -21.57
N LYS A 95 -14.28 2.29 -21.64
CA LYS A 95 -15.53 2.91 -21.18
C LYS A 95 -16.68 2.18 -21.88
N PRO A 96 -17.67 1.62 -21.16
CA PRO A 96 -18.78 0.97 -21.82
C PRO A 96 -19.42 1.96 -22.79
N ALA A 97 -19.61 1.52 -24.04
CA ALA A 97 -20.26 2.34 -25.05
C ALA A 97 -21.66 2.68 -24.55
N VAL A 98 -21.85 3.92 -24.11
CA VAL A 98 -23.18 4.43 -23.76
C VAL A 98 -23.95 4.51 -25.08
N PRO A 99 -25.04 3.75 -25.27
CA PRO A 99 -25.81 3.83 -26.51
C PRO A 99 -26.36 5.26 -26.66
N PRO A 100 -26.49 5.77 -27.90
CA PRO A 100 -26.95 7.14 -28.15
C PRO A 100 -28.35 7.43 -27.56
N SER A 101 -29.13 6.40 -27.22
CA SER A 101 -30.40 6.53 -26.49
C SER A 101 -30.25 6.98 -25.02
N GLN A 102 -29.04 6.99 -24.47
CA GLN A 102 -28.71 7.40 -23.10
C GLN A 102 -27.86 8.69 -23.04
N ALA A 103 -27.67 9.39 -24.17
CA ALA A 103 -27.05 10.71 -24.17
C ALA A 103 -27.98 11.76 -23.53
N PRO A 104 -27.49 12.63 -22.63
CA PRO A 104 -28.25 13.75 -22.09
C PRO A 104 -28.74 14.65 -23.24
N LYS A 105 -30.03 14.99 -23.24
CA LYS A 105 -30.66 15.79 -24.32
C LYS A 105 -30.32 17.28 -24.30
N THR A 106 -29.58 17.74 -23.30
CA THR A 106 -29.25 19.15 -23.11
C THR A 106 -27.81 19.27 -22.65
N VAL A 107 -26.91 19.51 -23.61
CA VAL A 107 -25.66 20.21 -23.31
C VAL A 107 -26.04 21.68 -23.36
N HIS A 108 -26.12 22.34 -22.21
CA HIS A 108 -26.19 23.80 -22.19
C HIS A 108 -24.86 24.30 -22.74
N SER A 109 -24.89 24.84 -23.96
CA SER A 109 -23.85 25.71 -24.46
C SER A 109 -23.86 26.93 -23.56
N ASP A 110 -22.84 27.13 -22.74
CA ASP A 110 -22.59 28.45 -22.17
C ASP A 110 -22.41 29.41 -23.35
N GLU A 111 -23.36 30.32 -23.50
CA GLU A 111 -23.37 31.39 -24.49
C GLU A 111 -22.07 32.20 -24.40
N GLU A 112 -21.32 32.20 -25.50
CA GLU A 112 -20.28 33.19 -25.74
C GLU A 112 -20.88 34.60 -25.72
N LEU A 113 -20.10 35.51 -25.14
CA LEU A 113 -20.20 36.95 -25.23
C LEU A 113 -20.63 37.45 -26.61
N SER A 114 -21.67 38.29 -26.65
CA SER A 114 -21.89 39.22 -27.76
C SER A 114 -22.02 40.64 -27.21
N ASP A 115 -20.91 41.37 -27.26
CA ASP A 115 -20.90 42.83 -27.39
C ASP A 115 -21.55 43.21 -28.73
N ASP A 116 -22.65 43.96 -28.70
CA ASP A 116 -23.04 45.00 -29.68
C ASP A 116 -24.54 45.29 -29.54
N ASP A 117 -24.89 46.39 -28.86
CA ASP A 117 -26.05 47.18 -29.29
C ASP A 117 -25.78 48.68 -29.06
N LEU A 118 -25.65 49.38 -30.18
CA LEU A 118 -25.22 50.76 -30.31
C LEU A 118 -26.27 51.49 -31.15
N THR A 119 -27.43 51.81 -30.57
CA THR A 119 -28.34 52.88 -31.04
C THR A 119 -29.17 53.34 -29.83
N GLY A 120 -29.36 54.60 -29.46
CA GLY A 120 -29.19 55.89 -30.11
C GLY A 120 -30.44 56.71 -29.81
N GLU A 121 -30.44 57.52 -28.74
CA GLU A 121 -31.43 58.60 -28.55
C GLU A 121 -30.90 59.74 -27.65
N THR A 122 -30.66 60.88 -28.30
CA THR A 122 -30.85 62.26 -27.78
C THR A 122 -31.66 62.97 -28.87
N PRO A 123 -32.55 63.95 -28.61
CA PRO A 123 -32.32 65.10 -27.71
C PRO A 123 -33.56 65.66 -26.96
N ASN A 124 -33.35 66.35 -25.83
CA ASN A 124 -33.48 67.81 -25.64
C ASN A 124 -33.27 68.17 -24.16
#